data_AF-A0A2H0L5Y9-F1
#
_entry.id   AF-A0A2H0L5Y9-F1
#
_cell.length_a   1.000
_cell.length_b   1.000
_cell.length_c   1.000
_cell.angle_alpha   90.00
_cell.angle_beta   90.00
_cell.angle_gamma   90.00
#
_symmetry.space_group_name_H-M   'P 1'
#
loop_
_entity.id
_entity.type
_entity.pdbx_description
1 polymer ?
#
loop_
_entity_poly.entity_id
_entity_poly.type
_entity_poly.pdbx_seq_one_letter_code
_entity_poly.pdbx_strand_id
1 'polypeptide(L)'
;MEITEIIKLLQDYGVTLTLVAIVLFFAFAFGQTGLKYLQEKLKPNEVTDPRSHAFFSTSERLINYHIPRMRISNDPARNTLFRDMLVKKIGAWRNSMLDFVARDFSPLKTFEIKDLFAKTLHEIIKGYESEWKLLGVPDPVISKFAEWHSPRVEGLSSSATSVFDGKSFTTPAEMLNATLCLQNALLVETIIDAERTLGGLNGELSGLTYQGLTLQ
;
A
#
# COMPACT_ATOMS: atom_id res chain seq x y z
N MET A 1 56.11 -11.35 -53.87
CA MET A 1 55.89 -10.73 -52.55
C MET A 1 56.74 -11.50 -51.57
N GLU A 2 57.89 -10.95 -51.21
CA GLU A 2 58.86 -11.65 -50.37
C GLU A 2 58.34 -11.71 -48.92
N ILE A 3 58.67 -12.76 -48.17
CA ILE A 3 58.24 -12.94 -46.77
C ILE A 3 58.62 -11.71 -45.90
N THR A 4 59.72 -11.05 -46.26
CA THR A 4 60.20 -9.79 -45.71
C THR A 4 59.25 -8.62 -45.89
N GLU A 5 58.53 -8.52 -47.02
CA GLU A 5 57.52 -7.48 -47.24
C GLU A 5 56.26 -7.72 -46.40
N ILE A 6 55.87 -8.99 -46.24
CA ILE A 6 54.71 -9.38 -45.42
C ILE A 6 54.96 -9.11 -43.93
N ILE A 7 56.17 -9.41 -43.45
CA ILE A 7 56.59 -9.13 -42.06
C ILE A 7 56.65 -7.62 -41.81
N LYS A 8 57.15 -6.83 -42.77
CA LYS A 8 57.14 -5.36 -42.68
C LYS A 8 55.73 -4.80 -42.64
N LEU A 9 54.82 -5.32 -43.47
CA LEU A 9 53.41 -4.91 -43.47
C LEU A 9 52.73 -5.24 -42.12
N LEU A 10 53.04 -6.41 -41.53
CA LEU A 10 52.56 -6.79 -40.20
C LEU A 10 53.18 -5.95 -39.07
N GLN A 11 54.44 -5.53 -39.18
CA GLN A 11 55.08 -4.63 -38.21
C GLN A 11 54.57 -3.20 -38.32
N ASP A 12 54.41 -2.68 -39.55
CA ASP A 12 54.01 -1.29 -39.81
C ASP A 12 52.52 -1.05 -39.53
N TYR A 13 51.67 -2.06 -39.75
CA TYR A 13 50.22 -1.94 -39.55
C TYR A 13 49.67 -2.76 -38.39
N GLY A 14 50.45 -3.65 -37.76
CA GLY A 14 49.96 -4.51 -36.66
C GLY A 14 49.50 -3.71 -35.44
N VAL A 15 50.25 -2.67 -35.07
CA VAL A 15 49.88 -1.76 -33.96
C VAL A 15 48.65 -0.94 -34.34
N THR A 16 48.62 -0.41 -35.57
CA THR A 16 47.51 0.40 -36.09
C THR A 16 46.21 -0.42 -36.18
N LEU A 17 46.27 -1.64 -36.68
CA LEU A 17 45.15 -2.58 -36.76
C LEU A 17 44.65 -2.95 -35.35
N THR A 18 45.56 -3.19 -34.42
CA THR A 18 45.22 -3.48 -33.01
C THR A 18 44.53 -2.30 -32.35
N LEU A 19 45.01 -1.07 -32.57
CA LEU A 19 44.36 0.15 -32.05
C LEU A 19 42.97 0.35 -32.64
N VAL A 20 42.81 0.16 -33.96
CA VAL A 20 41.50 0.23 -34.62
C VAL A 20 40.55 -0.83 -34.06
N ALA A 21 41.01 -2.07 -33.89
CA ALA A 21 40.21 -3.15 -33.31
C ALA A 21 39.78 -2.85 -31.87
N ILE A 22 40.66 -2.27 -31.05
CA ILE A 22 40.35 -1.84 -29.68
C ILE A 22 39.29 -0.74 -29.69
N VAL A 23 39.44 0.28 -30.54
CA VAL A 23 38.47 1.38 -30.67
C VAL A 23 37.10 0.85 -31.12
N LEU A 24 37.07 -0.04 -32.10
CA LEU A 24 35.83 -0.68 -32.58
C LEU A 24 35.20 -1.56 -31.50
N PHE A 25 35.99 -2.31 -30.74
CA PHE A 25 35.51 -3.12 -29.62
C PHE A 25 34.86 -2.24 -28.55
N PHE A 26 35.50 -1.14 -28.15
CA PHE A 26 34.93 -0.21 -27.19
C PHE A 26 33.68 0.49 -27.75
N ALA A 27 33.69 0.95 -29.00
CA ALA A 27 32.51 1.56 -29.62
C ALA A 27 31.32 0.58 -29.65
N PHE A 28 31.57 -0.69 -29.96
CA PHE A 28 30.57 -1.74 -29.93
C PHE A 28 30.09 -2.04 -28.51
N ALA A 29 30.99 -2.16 -27.54
CA ALA A 29 30.65 -2.41 -26.13
C ALA A 29 29.85 -1.25 -25.53
N PHE A 30 30.21 0.00 -25.82
CA PHE A 30 29.47 1.19 -25.44
C PHE A 30 28.10 1.24 -26.13
N GLY A 31 28.03 0.91 -27.42
CA GLY A 31 26.78 0.80 -28.16
C GLY A 31 25.83 -0.22 -27.53
N GLN A 32 26.32 -1.42 -27.18
CA GLN A 32 25.51 -2.44 -26.52
C GLN A 32 25.05 -2.02 -25.12
N THR A 33 25.92 -1.36 -24.35
CA THR A 33 25.58 -0.89 -23.00
C THR A 33 24.54 0.23 -23.05
N GLY A 34 24.70 1.19 -23.98
CA GLY A 34 23.71 2.24 -24.24
C GLY A 34 22.37 1.67 -24.72
N LEU A 35 22.39 0.65 -25.58
CA LEU A 35 21.18 -0.01 -26.05
C LEU A 35 20.45 -0.72 -24.91
N LYS A 36 21.16 -1.43 -24.03
CA LYS A 36 20.57 -2.07 -22.83
C LYS A 36 19.98 -1.04 -21.88
N TYR A 37 20.68 0.06 -21.62
CA TYR A 37 20.17 1.16 -20.79
C TYR A 37 18.90 1.79 -21.37
N LEU A 38 18.87 2.01 -22.69
CA LEU A 38 17.68 2.51 -23.38
C LEU A 38 16.54 1.49 -23.35
N GLN A 39 16.82 0.21 -23.59
CA GLN A 39 15.81 -0.85 -23.49
C GLN A 39 15.23 -0.96 -22.08
N GLU A 40 16.04 -0.79 -21.04
CA GLU A 40 15.59 -0.82 -19.66
C GLU A 40 14.77 0.42 -19.28
N LYS A 41 15.13 1.60 -19.80
CA LYS A 41 14.31 2.82 -19.67
C LYS A 41 13.02 2.80 -20.50
N LEU A 42 13.02 2.09 -21.62
CA LEU A 42 11.89 1.97 -22.55
C LEU A 42 11.00 0.77 -22.24
N LYS A 43 11.43 -0.15 -21.36
CA LYS A 43 10.53 -1.15 -20.80
C LYS A 43 9.43 -0.38 -20.08
N PRO A 44 8.15 -0.51 -20.51
CA PRO A 44 7.07 0.05 -19.74
C PRO A 44 7.19 -0.51 -18.33
N ASN A 45 7.19 0.35 -17.32
CA ASN A 45 7.00 -0.11 -15.95
C ASN A 45 5.68 -0.88 -15.96
N GLU A 46 5.73 -2.20 -15.83
CA GLU A 46 4.52 -2.98 -15.68
C GLU A 46 3.85 -2.50 -14.41
N VAL A 47 2.73 -1.81 -14.58
CA VAL A 47 1.94 -1.34 -13.44
C VAL A 47 1.42 -2.58 -12.74
N THR A 48 1.89 -2.79 -11.51
CA THR A 48 1.48 -3.91 -10.67
C THR A 48 -0.04 -3.94 -10.57
N ASP A 49 -0.65 -5.12 -10.74
CA ASP A 49 -2.10 -5.29 -10.53
C ASP A 49 -2.46 -4.84 -9.12
N PRO A 50 -3.34 -3.82 -8.94
CA PRO A 50 -3.77 -3.35 -7.63
C PRO A 50 -4.29 -4.46 -6.72
N ARG A 51 -4.86 -5.54 -7.27
CA ARG A 51 -5.36 -6.70 -6.51
C ARG A 51 -4.26 -7.46 -5.77
N SER A 52 -3.02 -7.35 -6.25
CA SER A 52 -1.84 -7.99 -5.65
C SER A 52 -1.08 -7.09 -4.67
N HIS A 53 -1.61 -5.90 -4.38
CA HIS A 53 -0.94 -4.91 -3.56
C HIS A 53 -0.69 -5.40 -2.12
N ALA A 54 0.46 -5.01 -1.54
CA ALA A 54 0.90 -5.41 -0.19
C ALA A 54 -0.08 -5.01 0.94
N PHE A 55 -1.00 -4.09 0.68
CA PHE A 55 -2.09 -3.74 1.58
C PHE A 55 -2.95 -4.96 1.95
N PHE A 56 -3.26 -5.83 0.99
CA PHE A 56 -4.15 -6.97 1.21
C PHE A 56 -3.48 -8.08 2.04
N SER A 57 -2.21 -8.37 1.76
CA SER A 57 -1.43 -9.32 2.57
C SER A 57 -1.11 -8.75 3.95
N THR A 58 -0.88 -7.45 4.08
CA THR A 58 -0.65 -6.78 5.37
C THR A 58 -1.90 -6.80 6.24
N SER A 59 -3.06 -6.42 5.71
CA SER A 59 -4.34 -6.46 6.44
C SER A 59 -4.70 -7.88 6.87
N GLU A 60 -4.51 -8.87 6.00
CA GLU A 60 -4.71 -10.28 6.33
C GLU A 60 -3.77 -10.76 7.44
N ARG A 61 -2.48 -10.38 7.37
CA ARG A 61 -1.52 -10.69 8.42
C ARG A 61 -1.91 -10.06 9.76
N LEU A 62 -2.43 -8.82 9.74
CA LEU A 62 -2.89 -8.15 10.96
C LEU A 62 -4.07 -8.90 11.58
N ILE A 63 -5.08 -9.25 10.79
CA ILE A 63 -6.29 -9.98 11.23
C ILE A 63 -5.90 -11.36 11.79
N ASN A 64 -5.10 -12.13 11.06
CA ASN A 64 -4.89 -13.54 11.38
C ASN A 64 -3.78 -13.77 12.42
N TYR A 65 -2.82 -12.85 12.55
CA TYR A 65 -1.62 -13.09 13.37
C TYR A 65 -1.32 -12.01 14.40
N HIS A 66 -1.51 -10.73 14.09
CA HIS A 66 -1.11 -9.64 14.97
C HIS A 66 -2.19 -9.33 16.01
N ILE A 67 -3.40 -9.00 15.56
CA ILE A 67 -4.51 -8.60 16.42
C ILE A 67 -4.88 -9.67 17.45
N PRO A 68 -4.99 -10.97 17.11
CA PRO A 68 -5.33 -12.00 18.09
C PRO A 68 -4.33 -12.10 19.27
N ARG A 69 -3.08 -11.68 19.04
CA ARG A 69 -2.00 -11.72 20.02
C ARG A 69 -1.74 -10.38 20.71
N MET A 70 -2.40 -9.32 20.25
CA MET A 70 -2.19 -7.97 20.76
C MET A 70 -2.71 -7.86 22.19
N ARG A 71 -1.91 -7.29 23.08
CA ARG A 71 -2.28 -7.03 24.47
C ARG A 71 -2.28 -5.52 24.69
N ILE A 72 -3.47 -4.93 24.69
CA ILE A 72 -3.69 -3.49 24.85
C ILE A 72 -3.85 -3.13 26.33
N SER A 73 -4.48 -4.03 27.11
CA SER A 73 -4.72 -3.88 28.54
C SER A 73 -4.16 -5.07 29.33
N ASN A 74 -4.05 -4.91 30.65
CA ASN A 74 -3.93 -6.03 31.58
C ASN A 74 -5.27 -6.77 31.76
N ASP A 75 -6.40 -6.12 31.47
CA ASP A 75 -7.74 -6.73 31.51
C ASP A 75 -8.01 -7.57 30.23
N PRO A 76 -8.22 -8.89 30.36
CA PRO A 76 -8.61 -9.76 29.25
C PRO A 76 -9.88 -9.31 28.53
N ALA A 77 -10.87 -8.77 29.24
CA ALA A 77 -12.16 -8.39 28.65
C ALA A 77 -12.01 -7.19 27.71
N ARG A 78 -11.25 -6.17 28.13
CA ARG A 78 -10.86 -5.04 27.26
C ARG A 78 -10.04 -5.49 26.06
N ASN A 79 -9.13 -6.45 26.25
CA ASN A 79 -8.38 -7.01 25.11
C ASN A 79 -9.31 -7.68 24.09
N THR A 80 -10.27 -8.49 24.53
CA THR A 80 -11.26 -9.13 23.63
C THR A 80 -12.06 -8.09 22.88
N LEU A 81 -12.61 -7.09 23.57
CA LEU A 81 -13.38 -5.99 22.98
C LEU A 81 -12.63 -5.32 21.81
N PHE A 82 -11.41 -4.84 22.05
CA PHE A 82 -10.66 -4.11 21.04
C PHE A 82 -10.14 -5.02 19.91
N ARG A 83 -9.83 -6.28 20.20
CA ARG A 83 -9.45 -7.26 19.16
C ARG A 83 -10.61 -7.49 18.20
N ASP A 84 -11.81 -7.73 18.72
CA ASP A 84 -13.01 -7.93 17.91
C ASP A 84 -13.30 -6.69 17.06
N MET A 85 -13.23 -5.50 17.67
CA MET A 85 -13.41 -4.24 16.95
C MET A 85 -12.44 -4.10 15.77
N LEU A 86 -11.15 -4.33 16.01
CA LEU A 86 -10.11 -4.21 14.99
C LEU A 86 -10.24 -5.25 13.88
N VAL A 87 -10.57 -6.50 14.22
CA VAL A 87 -10.81 -7.56 13.24
C VAL A 87 -11.97 -7.18 12.32
N LYS A 88 -13.09 -6.69 12.89
CA LYS A 88 -14.24 -6.25 12.09
C LYS A 88 -13.90 -5.07 11.18
N LYS A 89 -13.27 -4.03 11.73
CA LYS A 89 -12.90 -2.84 10.96
C LYS A 89 -11.93 -3.15 9.83
N ILE A 90 -10.82 -3.83 10.12
CA ILE A 90 -9.80 -4.13 9.10
C ILE A 90 -10.34 -5.14 8.09
N GLY A 91 -11.19 -6.09 8.52
CA GLY A 91 -11.87 -7.02 7.62
C GLY A 91 -12.81 -6.31 6.64
N ALA A 92 -13.70 -5.44 7.16
CA ALA A 92 -14.61 -4.65 6.33
C ALA A 92 -13.86 -3.75 5.34
N TRP A 93 -12.79 -3.10 5.82
CA TRP A 93 -11.94 -2.25 5.00
C TRP A 93 -11.23 -3.02 3.89
N ARG A 94 -10.60 -4.15 4.23
CA ARG A 94 -9.91 -5.04 3.29
C ARG A 94 -10.85 -5.53 2.20
N ASN A 95 -12.02 -6.06 2.58
CA ASN A 95 -12.96 -6.65 1.64
C ASN A 95 -13.54 -5.60 0.70
N SER A 96 -13.95 -4.43 1.24
CA SER A 96 -14.47 -3.34 0.41
C SER A 96 -13.42 -2.81 -0.57
N MET A 97 -12.15 -2.75 -0.16
CA MET A 97 -11.06 -2.36 -1.06
C MET A 97 -10.74 -3.41 -2.10
N LEU A 98 -10.80 -4.71 -1.76
CA LEU A 98 -10.69 -5.79 -2.75
C LEU A 98 -11.78 -5.66 -3.81
N ASP A 99 -13.02 -5.48 -3.37
CA ASP A 99 -14.18 -5.33 -4.26
C ASP A 99 -14.05 -4.06 -5.11
N PHE A 100 -13.51 -2.97 -4.53
CA PHE A 100 -13.27 -1.73 -5.26
C PHE A 100 -12.23 -1.91 -6.36
N VAL A 101 -11.05 -2.47 -6.06
CA VAL A 101 -9.98 -2.66 -7.06
C VAL A 101 -10.28 -3.77 -8.05
N ALA A 102 -11.26 -4.63 -7.77
CA ALA A 102 -11.73 -5.64 -8.70
C ALA A 102 -12.58 -5.06 -9.84
N ARG A 103 -13.12 -3.83 -9.70
CA ARG A 103 -13.97 -3.18 -10.71
C ARG A 103 -13.21 -2.88 -11.99
N ASP A 104 -13.93 -2.84 -13.10
CA ASP A 104 -13.40 -2.32 -14.36
C ASP A 104 -13.50 -0.78 -14.37
N PHE A 105 -12.33 -0.14 -14.40
CA PHE A 105 -12.19 1.31 -14.43
C PHE A 105 -11.94 1.86 -15.84
N SER A 106 -11.79 1.00 -16.85
CA SER A 106 -11.58 1.39 -18.24
C SER A 106 -12.64 2.36 -18.80
N PRO A 107 -13.95 2.24 -18.46
CA PRO A 107 -14.95 3.17 -18.98
C PRO A 107 -15.04 4.48 -18.19
N LEU A 108 -14.35 4.60 -17.05
CA LEU A 108 -14.54 5.70 -16.12
C LEU A 108 -13.46 6.77 -16.27
N LYS A 109 -13.86 8.03 -16.14
CA LYS A 109 -12.94 9.17 -16.01
C LYS A 109 -12.41 9.25 -14.59
N THR A 110 -11.22 9.82 -14.42
CA THR A 110 -10.54 9.93 -13.12
C THR A 110 -11.40 10.55 -12.02
N PHE A 111 -12.22 11.56 -12.32
CA PHE A 111 -13.09 12.17 -11.32
C PHE A 111 -14.21 11.23 -10.84
N GLU A 112 -14.68 10.31 -11.69
CA GLU A 112 -15.70 9.31 -11.35
C GLU A 112 -15.09 8.24 -10.44
N ILE A 113 -13.85 7.83 -10.71
CA ILE A 113 -13.07 6.93 -9.86
C ILE A 113 -12.87 7.56 -8.48
N LYS A 114 -12.52 8.85 -8.44
CA LYS A 114 -12.37 9.63 -7.20
C LYS A 114 -13.66 9.66 -6.38
N ASP A 115 -14.80 9.96 -7.01
CA ASP A 115 -16.11 9.98 -6.35
C ASP A 115 -16.50 8.59 -5.82
N LEU A 116 -16.29 7.54 -6.62
CA LEU A 116 -16.51 6.17 -6.18
C LEU A 116 -15.61 5.78 -5.00
N PHE A 117 -14.35 6.21 -5.00
CA PHE A 117 -13.43 5.97 -3.89
C PHE A 117 -13.92 6.65 -2.61
N ALA A 118 -14.30 7.93 -2.68
CA ALA A 118 -14.83 8.67 -1.52
C ALA A 118 -16.11 8.03 -0.96
N LYS A 119 -17.04 7.61 -1.85
CA LYS A 119 -18.24 6.86 -1.46
C LYS A 119 -17.88 5.56 -0.77
N THR A 120 -16.93 4.80 -1.32
CA THR A 120 -16.49 3.53 -0.74
C THR A 120 -15.91 3.73 0.67
N LEU A 121 -15.11 4.78 0.90
CA LEU A 121 -14.60 5.11 2.24
C LEU A 121 -15.73 5.37 3.24
N HIS A 122 -16.73 6.15 2.84
CA HIS A 122 -17.89 6.44 3.69
C HIS A 122 -18.70 5.18 4.02
N GLU A 123 -18.92 4.31 3.03
CA GLU A 123 -19.63 3.04 3.20
C GLU A 123 -18.87 2.10 4.14
N ILE A 124 -17.55 2.02 4.04
CA ILE A 124 -16.71 1.22 4.96
C ILE A 124 -16.90 1.69 6.40
N ILE A 125 -16.82 3.01 6.64
CA ILE A 125 -16.96 3.60 7.98
C ILE A 125 -18.30 3.23 8.59
N LYS A 126 -19.37 3.52 7.86
CA LYS A 126 -20.73 3.19 8.28
C LYS A 126 -20.90 1.68 8.51
N GLY A 127 -20.30 0.86 7.67
CA GLY A 127 -20.34 -0.60 7.75
C GLY A 127 -19.75 -1.12 9.05
N TYR A 128 -18.48 -0.82 9.35
CA TYR A 128 -17.85 -1.35 10.55
C TYR A 128 -18.45 -0.78 11.84
N GLU A 129 -18.90 0.47 11.86
CA GLU A 129 -19.54 1.05 13.05
C GLU A 129 -20.89 0.38 13.35
N SER A 130 -21.64 0.05 12.29
CA SER A 130 -22.89 -0.69 12.43
C SER A 130 -22.63 -2.10 12.95
N GLU A 131 -21.59 -2.79 12.45
CA GLU A 131 -21.19 -4.10 12.96
C GLU A 131 -20.74 -4.06 14.43
N TRP A 132 -20.00 -3.03 14.83
CA TRP A 132 -19.58 -2.85 16.22
C TRP A 132 -20.78 -2.71 17.17
N LYS A 133 -21.78 -1.93 16.77
CA LYS A 133 -23.02 -1.81 17.54
C LYS A 133 -23.75 -3.15 17.65
N LEU A 134 -23.82 -3.93 16.57
CA LEU A 134 -24.42 -5.27 16.57
C LEU A 134 -23.65 -6.26 17.47
N LEU A 135 -22.33 -6.10 17.59
CA LEU A 135 -21.50 -6.89 18.51
C LEU A 135 -21.63 -6.47 19.98
N GLY A 136 -22.34 -5.38 20.28
CA GLY A 136 -22.48 -4.84 21.62
C GLY A 136 -21.27 -4.05 22.10
N VAL A 137 -20.46 -3.51 21.19
CA VAL A 137 -19.38 -2.57 21.56
C VAL A 137 -20.00 -1.33 22.18
N PRO A 138 -19.56 -0.88 23.37
CA PRO A 138 -20.13 0.29 24.03
C PRO A 138 -19.96 1.58 23.20
N ASP A 139 -21.02 2.40 23.12
CA ASP A 139 -21.00 3.68 22.39
C ASP A 139 -19.87 4.64 22.81
N PRO A 140 -19.45 4.74 24.09
CA PRO A 140 -18.29 5.55 24.49
C PRO A 140 -17.00 5.10 23.80
N VAL A 141 -16.83 3.80 23.58
CA VAL A 141 -15.66 3.23 22.89
C VAL A 141 -15.67 3.62 21.42
N ILE A 142 -16.81 3.47 20.75
CA ILE A 142 -16.98 3.82 19.34
C ILE A 142 -16.71 5.31 19.14
N SER A 143 -17.34 6.15 19.98
CA SER A 143 -17.24 7.61 19.88
C SER A 143 -15.81 8.10 20.11
N LYS A 144 -15.12 7.55 21.12
CA LYS A 144 -13.74 7.92 21.43
C LYS A 144 -12.78 7.41 20.35
N PHE A 145 -13.01 6.23 19.80
CA PHE A 145 -12.23 5.75 18.67
C PHE A 145 -12.39 6.66 17.45
N ALA A 146 -13.62 7.08 17.14
CA ALA A 146 -13.90 8.00 16.05
C ALA A 146 -13.21 9.36 16.23
N GLU A 147 -13.11 9.87 17.46
CA GLU A 147 -12.37 11.11 17.78
C GLU A 147 -10.91 11.04 17.33
N TRP A 148 -10.23 9.92 17.59
CA TRP A 148 -8.83 9.73 17.19
C TRP A 148 -8.69 9.40 15.70
N HIS A 149 -9.62 8.61 15.17
CA HIS A 149 -9.45 7.99 13.87
C HIS A 149 -10.00 8.81 12.69
N SER A 150 -11.08 9.58 12.90
CA SER A 150 -11.72 10.36 11.82
C SER A 150 -10.75 11.35 11.15
N PRO A 151 -9.91 12.11 11.89
CA PRO A 151 -8.93 13.01 11.25
C PRO A 151 -7.93 12.29 10.33
N ARG A 152 -7.62 11.02 10.63
CA ARG A 152 -6.70 10.21 9.81
C ARG A 152 -7.36 9.74 8.53
N VAL A 153 -8.64 9.40 8.60
CA VAL A 153 -9.45 9.05 7.43
C VAL A 153 -9.67 10.29 6.55
N GLU A 154 -9.90 11.46 7.13
CA GLU A 154 -9.97 12.73 6.40
C GLU A 154 -8.64 13.06 5.69
N GLY A 155 -7.52 12.87 6.40
CA GLY A 155 -6.18 13.01 5.83
C GLY A 155 -5.91 12.03 4.69
N LEU A 156 -6.33 10.77 4.83
CA LEU A 156 -6.29 9.78 3.75
C LEU A 156 -7.12 10.23 2.55
N SER A 157 -8.36 10.66 2.76
CA SER A 157 -9.27 11.11 1.69
C SER A 157 -8.71 12.30 0.92
N SER A 158 -8.14 13.27 1.64
CA SER A 158 -7.47 14.45 1.06
C SER A 158 -6.22 14.07 0.26
N SER A 159 -5.42 13.13 0.79
CA SER A 159 -4.24 12.61 0.10
C SER A 159 -4.61 11.81 -1.14
N ALA A 160 -5.64 10.98 -1.07
CA ALA A 160 -6.18 10.24 -2.22
C ALA A 160 -6.74 11.18 -3.29
N THR A 161 -7.45 12.24 -2.89
CA THR A 161 -7.89 13.30 -3.80
C THR A 161 -6.71 13.92 -4.55
N SER A 162 -5.60 14.17 -3.86
CA SER A 162 -4.38 14.69 -4.47
C SER A 162 -3.73 13.70 -5.44
N VAL A 163 -3.83 12.39 -5.18
CA VAL A 163 -3.40 11.32 -6.11
C VAL A 163 -4.23 11.35 -7.39
N PHE A 164 -5.56 11.44 -7.27
CA PHE A 164 -6.47 11.44 -8.42
C PHE A 164 -6.42 12.74 -9.24
N ASP A 165 -6.26 13.90 -8.58
CA ASP A 165 -6.21 15.20 -9.26
C ASP A 165 -4.80 15.53 -9.78
N GLY A 166 -3.78 14.84 -9.28
CA GLY A 166 -2.39 15.00 -9.65
C GLY A 166 -2.05 14.44 -11.05
N LYS A 167 -0.92 14.91 -11.60
CA LYS A 167 -0.40 14.43 -12.90
C LYS A 167 0.67 13.34 -12.77
N SER A 168 1.00 12.94 -11.54
CA SER A 168 2.06 11.97 -11.25
C SER A 168 1.70 10.53 -11.62
N PHE A 169 0.40 10.24 -11.76
CA PHE A 169 -0.12 8.94 -12.12
C PHE A 169 -0.97 9.07 -13.37
N THR A 170 -0.75 8.19 -14.33
CA THR A 170 -1.32 8.28 -15.68
C THR A 170 -2.41 7.26 -15.93
N THR A 171 -2.42 6.17 -15.14
CA THR A 171 -3.41 5.10 -15.25
C THR A 171 -4.21 4.94 -13.96
N PRO A 172 -5.47 4.44 -14.03
CA PRO A 172 -6.24 4.08 -12.84
C PRO A 172 -5.49 3.11 -11.93
N ALA A 173 -4.80 2.12 -12.49
CA ALA A 173 -4.05 1.14 -11.70
C ALA A 173 -2.92 1.78 -10.87
N GLU A 174 -2.18 2.75 -11.43
CA GLU A 174 -1.17 3.51 -10.69
C GLU A 174 -1.79 4.32 -9.55
N MET A 175 -2.91 5.02 -9.81
CA MET A 175 -3.63 5.79 -8.80
C MET A 175 -4.13 4.90 -7.68
N LEU A 176 -4.73 3.75 -8.01
CA LEU A 176 -5.21 2.78 -7.04
C LEU A 176 -4.07 2.24 -6.17
N ASN A 177 -2.95 1.83 -6.77
CA ASN A 177 -1.77 1.41 -6.01
C ASN A 177 -1.26 2.50 -5.06
N ALA A 178 -1.18 3.75 -5.52
CA ALA A 178 -0.79 4.86 -4.67
C ALA A 178 -1.77 5.07 -3.50
N THR A 179 -3.08 4.99 -3.73
CA THR A 179 -4.06 5.05 -2.64
C THR A 179 -3.96 3.87 -1.68
N LEU A 180 -3.68 2.65 -2.16
CA LEU A 180 -3.48 1.48 -1.30
C LEU A 180 -2.21 1.59 -0.46
N CYS A 181 -1.16 2.26 -0.95
CA CYS A 181 0.02 2.62 -0.14
C CYS A 181 -0.37 3.51 1.04
N LEU A 182 -1.17 4.56 0.80
CA LEU A 182 -1.67 5.44 1.86
C LEU A 182 -2.51 4.66 2.88
N GLN A 183 -3.37 3.76 2.40
CA GLN A 183 -4.18 2.91 3.27
C GLN A 183 -3.36 1.93 4.10
N ASN A 184 -2.23 1.46 3.58
CA ASN A 184 -1.33 0.60 4.35
C ASN A 184 -0.77 1.32 5.58
N ALA A 185 -0.47 2.62 5.46
CA ALA A 185 -0.11 3.46 6.61
C ALA A 185 -1.29 3.59 7.59
N LEU A 186 -2.52 3.78 7.07
CA LEU A 186 -3.72 3.86 7.90
C LEU A 186 -3.97 2.59 8.73
N LEU A 187 -3.60 1.40 8.25
CA LEU A 187 -3.72 0.15 9.02
C LEU A 187 -2.91 0.19 10.32
N VAL A 188 -1.68 0.72 10.27
CA VAL A 188 -0.82 0.85 11.45
C VAL A 188 -1.39 1.89 12.40
N GLU A 189 -1.79 3.04 11.84
CA GLU A 189 -2.41 4.13 12.59
C GLU A 189 -3.70 3.67 13.29
N THR A 190 -4.51 2.81 12.67
CA THR A 190 -5.72 2.21 13.25
C THR A 190 -5.44 1.47 14.56
N ILE A 191 -4.32 0.74 14.64
CA ILE A 191 -3.93 0.01 15.86
C ILE A 191 -3.53 1.00 16.96
N ILE A 192 -2.76 2.02 16.60
CA ILE A 192 -2.36 3.09 17.52
C ILE A 192 -3.59 3.83 18.07
N ASP A 193 -4.60 4.08 17.22
CA ASP A 193 -5.85 4.72 17.66
C ASP A 193 -6.63 3.84 18.64
N ALA A 194 -6.63 2.53 18.46
CA ALA A 194 -7.25 1.61 19.42
C ALA A 194 -6.55 1.65 20.79
N GLU A 195 -5.22 1.66 20.80
CA GLU A 195 -4.43 1.81 22.03
C GLU A 195 -4.71 3.14 22.73
N ARG A 196 -4.75 4.25 21.97
CA ARG A 196 -5.08 5.59 22.49
C ARG A 196 -6.50 5.67 23.00
N THR A 197 -7.45 5.03 22.33
CA THR A 197 -8.85 4.97 22.74
C THR A 197 -8.97 4.31 24.11
N LEU A 198 -8.32 3.17 24.30
CA LEU A 198 -8.29 2.51 25.60
C LEU A 198 -7.67 3.42 26.68
N GLY A 199 -6.52 4.04 26.40
CA GLY A 199 -5.85 4.94 27.35
C GLY A 199 -6.68 6.18 27.70
N GLY A 200 -7.49 6.66 26.76
CA GLY A 200 -8.38 7.81 26.92
C GLY A 200 -9.68 7.52 27.68
N LEU A 201 -10.08 6.24 27.82
CA LEU A 201 -11.33 5.82 28.47
C LEU A 201 -11.10 5.26 29.89
N ASN A 202 -10.00 5.62 30.53
CA ASN A 202 -9.65 5.11 31.86
C ASN A 202 -10.75 5.36 32.89
N GLY A 203 -11.41 4.29 33.34
CA GLY A 203 -12.49 4.32 34.34
C GLY A 203 -13.90 4.40 33.75
N GLU A 204 -14.07 4.89 32.52
CA GLU A 204 -15.39 4.95 31.85
C GLU A 204 -15.89 3.59 31.37
N LEU A 205 -14.96 2.66 31.16
CA LEU A 205 -15.29 1.28 30.77
C LEU A 205 -15.60 0.37 31.96
N SER A 206 -15.14 0.74 33.16
CA SER A 206 -15.24 -0.11 34.34
C SER A 206 -16.70 -0.39 34.70
N GLY A 207 -17.07 -1.66 34.78
CA GLY A 207 -18.44 -2.10 35.11
C GLY A 207 -19.36 -2.30 33.90
N LEU A 208 -18.94 -1.91 32.70
CA LEU A 208 -19.68 -2.27 31.47
C LEU A 208 -19.49 -3.76 31.15
N THR A 209 -20.48 -4.34 30.48
CA THR A 209 -20.44 -5.74 30.05
C THR A 209 -20.30 -5.84 28.54
N TYR A 210 -19.35 -6.62 28.06
CA TYR A 210 -19.18 -6.96 26.65
C TYR A 210 -19.14 -8.47 26.48
N GLN A 211 -20.08 -9.02 25.70
CA GLN A 211 -20.22 -10.48 25.47
C GLN A 211 -20.18 -11.33 26.76
N GLY A 212 -20.80 -10.83 27.84
CA GLY A 212 -20.82 -11.51 29.14
C GLY A 212 -19.57 -11.32 29.99
N LEU A 213 -18.58 -10.56 29.53
CA LEU A 213 -17.38 -10.19 30.29
C LEU A 213 -17.53 -8.78 30.88
N THR A 214 -17.26 -8.64 32.17
CA THR A 214 -17.20 -7.32 32.82
C THR A 214 -15.85 -6.67 32.55
N LEU A 215 -15.87 -5.47 31.98
CA LEU A 215 -14.69 -4.65 31.77
C LEU A 215 -14.24 -4.08 33.13
N GLN A 216 -12.98 -4.31 33.51
CA GLN A 216 -12.38 -3.84 34.76
C GLN A 216 -11.49 -2.64 34.50
#